data_AF-A0A517THP9-F1
#
_entry.id   AF-A0A517THP9-F1
#
_cell.length_a   1.000
_cell.length_b   1.000
_cell.length_c   1.000
_cell.angle_alpha   90.00
_cell.angle_beta   90.00
_cell.angle_gamma   90.00
#
_symmetry.space_group_name_H-M   'P 1'
#
loop_
_entity.id
_entity.type
_entity.pdbx_description
1 polymer ?
#
loop_
_entity_poly.entity_id
_entity_poly.type
_entity_poly.pdbx_seq_one_letter_code
_entity_poly.pdbx_strand_id
1 'polypeptide(L)' 'MKEELKSRGMSIDDLRFDERDGKKLQVFFVVAPDGLCYYFHEPVQT' A
#
# COMPACT_ATOMS: atom_id res chain seq x y z
N MET A 1 -3.01 -7.16 1.70
CA MET A 1 -2.35 -6.58 2.89
C MET A 1 -2.96 -5.25 3.31
N LYS A 2 -3.31 -4.39 2.34
CA LYS A 2 -3.94 -3.08 2.58
C LYS A 2 -5.14 -3.09 3.55
N GLU A 3 -6.11 -3.99 3.34
CA GLU A 3 -7.35 -4.05 4.15
C GLU A 3 -7.07 -4.37 5.63
N GLU A 4 -6.03 -5.15 5.91
CA GLU A 4 -5.61 -5.48 7.28
C GLU A 4 -5.00 -4.27 8.00
N LEU A 5 -4.21 -3.47 7.28
CA LEU A 5 -3.61 -2.26 7.85
C LEU A 5 -4.67 -1.20 8.14
N LYS A 6 -5.67 -1.09 7.24
CA LYS A 6 -6.83 -0.23 7.45
C LYS A 6 -7.68 -0.70 8.63
N SER A 7 -7.91 -2.01 8.79
CA SER A 7 -8.70 -2.54 9.93
C SER A 7 -8.00 -2.36 11.28
N ARG A 8 -6.67 -2.26 11.29
CA ARG A 8 -5.85 -1.92 12.46
C ARG A 8 -5.78 -0.41 12.75
N GLY A 9 -6.49 0.42 11.99
CA GLY A 9 -6.56 1.87 12.19
C GLY A 9 -5.39 2.65 11.60
N MET A 10 -4.60 2.06 10.71
CA MET A 10 -3.54 2.79 10.02
C MET A 10 -4.11 3.61 8.86
N SER A 11 -3.65 4.85 8.72
CA SER A 11 -3.98 5.70 7.59
C SER A 11 -3.22 5.25 6.36
N ILE A 12 -3.95 4.98 5.28
CA ILE A 12 -3.39 4.62 3.98
C ILE A 12 -3.60 5.80 3.03
N ASP A 13 -2.52 6.27 2.44
CA ASP A 13 -2.51 7.41 1.52
C ASP A 13 -1.92 7.02 0.14
N ASP A 14 -2.21 7.86 -0.87
CA ASP A 14 -1.68 7.76 -2.25
C ASP A 14 -1.75 6.34 -2.88
N LEU A 15 -2.96 5.79 -2.96
CA LEU A 15 -3.19 4.53 -3.67
C LEU A 15 -2.96 4.73 -5.18
N ARG A 16 -1.94 4.06 -5.74
CA ARG A 16 -1.68 4.06 -7.18
C ARG A 16 -1.52 2.65 -7.72
N PHE A 17 -1.75 2.52 -9.03
CA PHE A 17 -1.44 1.32 -9.77
C PHE A 17 -0.21 1.60 -10.63
N ASP A 18 0.81 0.76 -10.49
CA ASP A 18 2.07 0.79 -11.24
C ASP A 18 2.18 -0.47 -12.10
N GLU A 19 2.96 -0.43 -13.17
CA GLU A 19 3.28 -1.60 -13.99
C GLU A 19 4.80 -1.77 -14.02
N ARG A 20 5.29 -2.87 -13.44
CA ARG A 20 6.71 -3.21 -13.44
C ARG A 20 6.90 -4.63 -13.96
N ASP A 21 7.80 -4.79 -14.92
CA ASP A 21 8.12 -6.08 -15.54
C ASP A 21 6.87 -6.82 -16.06
N GLY A 22 5.91 -6.07 -16.63
CA GLY A 22 4.63 -6.59 -17.14
C GLY A 22 3.64 -7.03 -16.06
N LYS A 23 3.91 -6.74 -14.78
CA LYS A 23 3.00 -7.03 -13.66
C LYS A 23 2.38 -5.74 -13.15
N LYS A 24 1.05 -5.75 -13.02
CA LYS A 24 0.32 -4.68 -12.33
C LYS A 24 0.54 -4.80 -10.84
N LEU A 25 1.06 -3.75 -10.23
CA LEU A 25 1.29 -3.62 -8.80
C LEU A 25 0.37 -2.52 -8.25
N GLN A 26 -0.24 -2.78 -7.10
CA GLN A 26 -0.88 -1.76 -6.30
C GLN A 26 0.15 -1.23 -5.31
N VAL A 27 0.38 0.08 -5.32
CA VAL A 27 1.32 0.76 -4.43
C VAL A 27 0.56 1.71 -3.52
N PHE A 28 0.98 1.79 -2.26
CA PHE A 28 0.37 2.66 -1.27
C PHE A 28 1.36 2.99 -0.15
N PHE A 29 1.11 4.11 0.53
CA PHE A 29 1.89 4.56 1.66
C PHE A 29 1.11 4.37 2.96
N VAL A 30 1.82 4.03 4.03
CA VAL A 30 1.26 3.87 5.37
C VAL A 30 2.09 4.71 6.32
N VAL A 31 1.43 5.66 6.98
CA VAL A 31 2.05 6.45 8.05
C VAL A 31 1.70 5.81 9.39
N ALA A 32 2.71 5.33 10.10
CA ALA A 32 2.55 4.74 11.42
C ALA A 32 2.43 5.84 12.50
N PRO A 33 1.90 5.51 13.70
CA PRO A 33 1.72 6.49 14.78
C PRO A 33 3.02 7.12 15.31
N ASP A 34 4.16 6.48 15.07
CA ASP A 34 5.49 7.01 15.38
C ASP A 34 5.99 8.06 14.35
N GLY A 35 5.18 8.34 13.32
CA GLY A 35 5.50 9.27 12.25
C GLY A 35 6.34 8.67 11.12
N LEU A 36 6.67 7.38 11.17
CA LEU A 36 7.37 6.70 10.08
C LEU A 36 6.43 6.44 8.90
N CYS A 37 6.91 6.73 7.69
CA CYS A 37 6.19 6.48 6.45
C CYS A 37 6.78 5.26 5.74
N TYR A 38 5.93 4.27 5.49
CA TYR A 38 6.29 3.01 4.84
C TYR A 38 5.69 2.95 3.44
N TYR A 39 6.50 2.50 2.48
CA TYR A 39 6.08 2.27 1.11
C TYR A 39 5.82 0.78 0.88
N PHE A 40 4.61 0.45 0.44
CA PHE A 40 4.21 -0.91 0.11
C PHE A 40 3.86 -1.04 -1.36
N HIS A 41 4.16 -2.21 -1.93
CA HIS A 41 3.73 -2.62 -3.26
C HIS A 41 3.27 -4.07 -3.18
N GLU A 42 2.04 -4.35 -3.63
CA GLU A 42 1.49 -5.70 -3.71
C GLU A 42 1.03 -6.00 -5.15
N PRO A 43 1.20 -7.23 -5.67
CA PRO A 43 0.64 -7.60 -6.96
C PRO A 43 -0.87 -7.44 -6.97
N VAL A 44 -1.42 -6.88 -8.05
CA VAL A 44 -2.87 -6.87 -8.25
C VAL A 44 -3.28 -8.29 -8.64
N GLN A 45 -3.63 -9.10 -7.65
CA GLN A 45 -4.31 -10.37 -7.92
C GLN A 45 -5.72 -10.04 -8.41
N THR A 46 -6.04 -10.53 -9.61
CA THR A 46 -7.33 -10.32 -10.28
C THR A 46 -8.35 -11.30 -9.75
#